data_AF-C4TAE3-F1
#
_entry.id   AF-C4TAE3-F1
#
_cell.length_a   1.000
_cell.length_b   1.000
_cell.length_c   1.000
_cell.angle_alpha   90.00
_cell.angle_beta   90.00
_cell.angle_gamma   90.00
#
_symmetry.space_group_name_H-M   'P 1'
#
loop_
_entity.id
_entity.type
_entity.pdbx_description
1 polymer ?
#
loop_
_entity_poly.entity_id
_entity_poly.type
_entity_poly.pdbx_seq_one_letter_code
_entity_poly.pdbx_strand_id
1 'polypeptide(L)'
;HTQAAAGVAGVIKMVMAIRNGILPQTLHVDEPTAQVDWSAGGVKLLTEAVAWPESDHPRRAAVSSFGVSGTNAHTIIEQAPALDEEPAPGTAAPGPVPWVLSAKSDAALRAQAKRLLSSLEDGRSGDRSPTDIGFSLATTRTAWDRRAAVVGASLEELTEGVRALASGTPSAAVVPNAARLGDKVGFLFSGQGSQRLGMGRELYDMFPVFAAAYDEVCALLDVEVDVDAETLHQTGSTQPALFAVEVALFRLLESWGVRPDYVAG
;
A
#
# COMPACT_ATOMS: atom_id res chain seq x y z
N HIS A 1 -1.00 36.79 3.31
CA HIS A 1 0.36 36.61 3.88
C HIS A 1 0.24 35.80 5.17
N THR A 2 0.83 34.60 5.23
CA THR A 2 0.68 33.64 6.34
C THR A 2 1.71 33.83 7.47
N GLN A 3 2.27 35.05 7.60
CA GLN A 3 3.23 35.43 8.64
C GLN A 3 4.40 34.45 8.72
N ALA A 4 4.60 33.79 9.87
CA ALA A 4 5.68 32.83 10.09
C ALA A 4 5.72 31.68 9.07
N ALA A 5 4.59 31.34 8.46
CA ALA A 5 4.50 30.28 7.44
C ALA A 5 4.66 30.80 6.00
N ALA A 6 4.94 32.08 5.79
CA ALA A 6 5.01 32.66 4.44
C ALA A 6 6.11 32.06 3.58
N GLY A 7 7.31 31.86 4.14
CA GLY A 7 8.43 31.26 3.42
C GLY A 7 8.11 29.83 2.96
N VAL A 8 7.64 28.97 3.87
CA VAL A 8 7.30 27.58 3.54
C VAL A 8 6.11 27.47 2.58
N ALA A 9 5.14 28.39 2.65
CA ALA A 9 4.07 28.45 1.66
C ALA A 9 4.60 28.71 0.24
N GLY A 10 5.62 29.58 0.10
CA GLY A 10 6.34 29.79 -1.17
C GLY A 10 7.07 28.54 -1.65
N VAL A 11 7.71 27.80 -0.74
CA VAL A 11 8.35 26.51 -1.05
C VAL A 11 7.32 25.49 -1.55
N ILE A 12 6.20 25.33 -0.84
CA ILE A 12 5.12 24.41 -1.23
C ILE A 12 4.57 24.77 -2.62
N LYS A 13 4.32 26.07 -2.88
CA LYS A 13 3.90 26.56 -4.21
C LYS A 13 4.86 26.10 -5.29
N MET A 14 6.16 26.29 -5.10
CA MET A 14 7.15 25.97 -6.13
C MET A 14 7.38 24.47 -6.30
N VAL A 15 7.34 23.68 -5.22
CA VAL A 15 7.37 22.21 -5.30
C VAL A 15 6.17 21.68 -6.09
N MET A 16 4.98 22.22 -5.85
CA MET A 16 3.78 21.85 -6.61
C MET A 16 3.86 22.31 -8.08
N ALA A 17 4.40 23.51 -8.35
CA ALA A 17 4.61 24.00 -9.70
C ALA A 17 5.56 23.10 -10.50
N ILE A 18 6.66 22.65 -9.89
CA ILE A 18 7.62 21.72 -10.49
C ILE A 18 6.95 20.38 -10.78
N ARG A 19 6.23 19.81 -9.81
CA ARG A 19 5.54 18.51 -9.94
C ARG A 19 4.49 18.49 -11.05
N ASN A 20 3.78 19.60 -11.23
CA ASN A 20 2.71 19.70 -12.23
C ASN A 20 3.18 20.33 -13.55
N GLY A 21 4.45 20.75 -13.65
CA GLY A 21 4.96 21.43 -14.84
C GLY A 21 4.22 22.72 -15.19
N ILE A 22 3.70 23.45 -14.19
CA ILE A 22 2.90 24.68 -14.40
C ILE A 22 3.32 25.72 -13.38
N LEU A 23 3.63 26.93 -13.85
CA LEU A 23 3.81 28.12 -13.04
C LEU A 23 2.44 28.76 -12.79
N PRO A 24 1.92 28.77 -11.55
CA PRO A 24 0.60 29.33 -11.27
C PRO A 24 0.62 30.86 -11.26
N GLN A 25 -0.48 31.45 -11.72
CA GLN A 25 -0.65 32.91 -11.74
C GLN A 25 -0.50 33.55 -10.35
N THR A 26 0.01 34.77 -10.33
CA THR A 26 -0.14 35.67 -9.20
C THR A 26 -1.45 36.45 -9.35
N LEU A 27 -2.19 36.60 -8.26
CA LEU A 27 -3.47 37.30 -8.25
C LEU A 27 -3.29 38.78 -7.98
N HIS A 28 -4.33 39.57 -8.29
CA HIS A 28 -4.41 41.02 -8.02
C HIS A 28 -3.33 41.84 -8.74
N VAL A 29 -3.02 41.45 -9.97
CA VAL A 29 -2.16 42.21 -10.88
C VAL A 29 -3.02 42.66 -12.07
N ASP A 30 -3.88 43.66 -11.83
CA ASP A 30 -4.65 44.31 -12.90
C ASP A 30 -3.72 45.24 -13.72
N GLU A 31 -2.86 45.98 -13.02
CA GLU A 31 -1.79 46.79 -13.61
C GLU A 31 -0.51 46.65 -12.74
N PRO A 32 0.68 46.39 -13.33
CA PRO A 32 1.94 46.35 -12.58
C PRO A 32 2.26 47.71 -11.92
N THR A 33 2.88 47.69 -10.74
CA THR A 33 3.24 48.95 -10.05
C THR A 33 4.21 49.81 -10.88
N ALA A 34 3.93 51.12 -10.97
CA ALA A 34 4.78 52.10 -11.65
C ALA A 34 6.09 52.42 -10.89
N GLN A 35 6.26 51.90 -9.67
CA GLN A 35 7.50 52.07 -8.88
C GLN A 35 8.65 51.16 -9.33
N VAL A 36 8.40 50.26 -10.29
CA VAL A 36 9.38 49.34 -10.85
C VAL A 36 9.41 49.52 -12.36
N ASP A 37 10.60 49.64 -12.95
CA ASP A 37 10.78 49.58 -14.40
C ASP A 37 10.79 48.11 -14.85
N TRP A 38 9.63 47.61 -15.28
CA TRP A 38 9.46 46.24 -15.77
C TRP A 38 10.05 46.00 -17.16
N SER A 39 10.44 47.06 -17.87
CA SER A 39 11.11 46.93 -19.18
C SER A 39 12.61 46.64 -19.02
N ALA A 40 13.18 47.01 -17.87
CA ALA A 40 14.57 46.80 -17.53
C ALA A 40 14.74 45.54 -16.64
N GLY A 41 15.39 44.51 -17.18
CA GLY A 41 15.70 43.28 -16.44
C GLY A 41 14.66 42.20 -16.66
N GLY A 42 15.08 41.04 -17.19
CA GLY A 42 14.23 39.96 -17.72
C GLY A 42 13.33 39.25 -16.70
N VAL A 43 12.51 40.00 -15.98
CA VAL A 43 11.53 39.58 -14.98
C VAL A 43 10.15 39.89 -15.53
N LYS A 44 9.26 38.88 -15.51
CA LYS A 44 7.87 39.02 -15.94
C LYS A 44 6.94 38.55 -14.83
N LEU A 45 5.89 39.31 -14.56
CA LEU A 45 4.82 38.89 -13.67
C LEU A 45 4.00 37.76 -14.31
N LEU A 46 3.67 36.74 -13.53
CA LEU A 46 2.81 35.63 -13.96
C LEU A 46 1.34 36.03 -13.81
N THR A 47 0.82 36.86 -14.71
CA THR A 47 -0.60 37.29 -14.70
C THR A 47 -1.57 36.21 -15.16
N GLU A 48 -1.05 35.11 -15.68
CA GLU A 48 -1.78 33.90 -16.05
C GLU A 48 -0.96 32.66 -15.67
N ALA A 49 -1.60 31.48 -15.65
CA ALA A 49 -0.89 30.23 -15.44
C ALA A 49 -0.14 29.84 -16.72
N VAL A 50 1.14 29.51 -16.61
CA VAL A 50 2.00 29.22 -17.76
C VAL A 50 2.59 27.82 -17.62
N ALA A 51 2.62 27.06 -18.71
CA ALA A 51 3.33 25.80 -18.74
C ALA A 51 4.83 26.02 -18.44
N TRP A 52 5.40 25.20 -17.57
CA TRP A 52 6.83 25.19 -17.30
C TRP A 52 7.47 24.15 -18.22
N PRO A 53 8.09 24.55 -19.34
CA PRO A 53 8.57 23.60 -20.34
C PRO A 53 9.59 22.63 -19.73
N GLU A 54 9.59 21.41 -20.26
CA GLU A 54 10.67 20.46 -20.04
C GLU A 54 11.90 20.90 -20.85
N SER A 55 13.07 20.64 -20.30
CA SER A 55 14.36 20.96 -20.92
C SER A 55 15.41 19.96 -20.43
N ASP A 56 16.60 19.98 -21.04
CA ASP A 56 17.75 19.16 -20.60
C ASP A 56 18.27 19.54 -19.19
N HIS A 57 17.70 20.56 -18.57
CA HIS A 57 18.01 20.98 -17.22
C HIS A 57 16.81 20.82 -16.28
N PRO A 58 17.05 20.48 -15.00
CA PRO A 58 15.98 20.42 -14.01
C PRO A 58 15.37 21.81 -13.81
N ARG A 59 14.05 21.85 -13.63
CA ARG A 59 13.35 23.10 -13.28
C ARG A 59 13.90 23.65 -11.95
N ARG A 60 14.24 24.94 -11.93
CA ARG A 60 14.76 25.62 -10.74
C ARG A 60 13.92 26.84 -10.39
N ALA A 61 13.64 27.03 -9.11
CA ALA A 61 12.95 28.19 -8.57
C ALA A 61 13.74 28.79 -7.42
N ALA A 62 13.56 30.09 -7.19
CA ALA A 62 14.00 30.72 -5.95
C ALA A 62 12.79 31.15 -5.11
N VAL A 63 12.91 31.04 -3.79
CA VAL A 63 11.93 31.53 -2.81
C VAL A 63 12.63 32.50 -1.88
N SER A 64 12.16 33.75 -1.87
CA SER A 64 12.64 34.81 -0.97
C SER A 64 11.62 35.07 0.14
N SER A 65 12.09 35.29 1.36
CA SER A 65 11.27 35.69 2.51
C SER A 65 11.98 36.77 3.30
N PHE A 66 11.32 37.91 3.49
CA PHE A 66 11.87 39.08 4.18
C PHE A 66 11.05 39.39 5.42
N GLY A 67 11.66 39.21 6.59
CA GLY A 67 11.02 39.45 7.88
C GLY A 67 11.04 40.94 8.26
N VAL A 68 10.04 41.38 9.01
CA VAL A 68 9.94 42.77 9.49
C VAL A 68 11.12 43.20 10.37
N SER A 69 11.80 42.24 11.02
CA SER A 69 13.03 42.48 11.78
C SER A 69 14.25 42.81 10.90
N GLY A 70 14.13 42.70 9.57
CA GLY A 70 15.23 42.81 8.61
C GLY A 70 15.94 41.48 8.31
N THR A 71 15.54 40.37 8.91
CA THR A 71 16.10 39.05 8.61
C THR A 71 15.55 38.53 7.28
N ASN A 72 16.47 38.19 6.36
CA ASN A 72 16.15 37.73 5.02
C ASN A 72 16.58 36.27 4.82
N ALA A 73 15.76 35.49 4.11
CA ALA A 73 16.09 34.15 3.66
C ALA A 73 15.86 34.03 2.14
N HIS A 74 16.75 33.32 1.47
CA HIS A 74 16.64 33.03 0.03
C HIS A 74 17.06 31.58 -0.21
N THR A 75 16.17 30.80 -0.81
CA THR A 75 16.39 29.37 -1.06
C THR A 75 16.18 29.06 -2.53
N ILE A 76 17.08 28.25 -3.09
CA ILE A 76 16.94 27.69 -4.43
C ILE A 76 16.37 26.27 -4.31
N ILE A 77 15.34 25.97 -5.09
CA ILE A 77 14.67 24.67 -5.16
C ILE A 77 14.89 24.13 -6.56
N GLU A 78 15.26 22.86 -6.66
CA GLU A 78 15.49 22.16 -7.91
C GLU A 78 14.55 20.95 -8.01
N GLN A 79 14.11 20.64 -9.23
CA GLN A 79 13.40 19.41 -9.55
C GLN A 79 14.22 18.18 -9.16
N ALA A 80 13.57 17.23 -8.48
CA ALA A 80 14.20 15.95 -8.16
C ALA A 80 14.62 15.21 -9.44
N PRO A 81 15.73 14.46 -9.42
CA PRO A 81 16.10 13.61 -10.55
C PRO A 81 14.94 12.67 -10.88
N ALA A 82 14.77 12.36 -12.17
CA ALA A 82 13.88 11.28 -12.57
C ALA A 82 14.37 10.01 -11.86
N LEU A 83 13.45 9.31 -11.18
CA LEU A 83 13.74 7.98 -10.72
C LEU A 83 13.69 7.09 -11.96
N ASP A 84 14.75 6.34 -12.22
CA ASP A 84 14.69 5.28 -13.22
C ASP A 84 13.52 4.37 -12.81
N GLU A 85 12.53 4.24 -13.69
CA GLU A 85 11.48 3.25 -13.51
C GLU A 85 12.15 1.88 -13.64
N GLU A 86 12.60 1.33 -12.51
CA GLU A 86 12.96 -0.09 -12.47
C GLU A 86 11.74 -0.85 -13.00
N PRO A 87 11.94 -1.74 -13.99
CA PRO A 87 10.84 -2.55 -14.51
C PRO A 87 10.20 -3.23 -13.31
N ALA A 88 8.91 -2.97 -13.10
CA ALA A 88 8.19 -3.52 -11.99
C ALA A 88 8.49 -5.02 -11.92
N PRO A 89 9.00 -5.56 -10.79
CA PRO A 89 9.24 -6.98 -10.67
C PRO A 89 7.96 -7.69 -11.10
N GLY A 90 8.11 -8.68 -11.98
CA GLY A 90 7.02 -9.25 -12.78
C GLY A 90 5.74 -9.42 -11.97
N THR A 91 4.60 -9.04 -12.58
CA THR A 91 3.27 -9.08 -11.98
C THR A 91 3.14 -10.24 -11.00
N ALA A 92 3.02 -9.92 -9.71
CA ALA A 92 2.75 -10.92 -8.69
C ALA A 92 1.61 -11.82 -9.16
N ALA A 93 1.76 -13.14 -8.97
CA ALA A 93 0.75 -14.10 -9.38
C ALA A 93 -0.64 -13.63 -8.89
N PRO A 94 -1.68 -13.69 -9.75
CA PRO A 94 -3.02 -13.26 -9.37
C PRO A 94 -3.45 -14.03 -8.11
N GLY A 95 -3.78 -13.29 -7.06
CA GLY A 95 -4.13 -13.85 -5.77
C GLY A 95 -4.77 -12.80 -4.86
N PRO A 96 -5.44 -13.24 -3.77
CA PRO A 96 -6.06 -12.31 -2.83
C PRO A 96 -5.02 -11.41 -2.17
N VAL A 97 -5.27 -10.10 -2.18
CA VAL A 97 -4.42 -9.09 -1.55
C VAL A 97 -5.12 -8.53 -0.31
N PRO A 98 -4.42 -8.39 0.83
CA PRO A 98 -4.97 -7.72 2.00
C PRO A 98 -4.79 -6.21 1.90
N TRP A 99 -5.89 -5.47 2.01
CA TRP A 99 -5.88 -4.03 2.31
C TRP A 99 -6.04 -3.84 3.81
N VAL A 100 -4.94 -3.51 4.48
CA VAL A 100 -4.91 -3.29 5.93
C VAL A 100 -5.17 -1.83 6.29
N LEU A 101 -6.20 -1.59 7.10
CA LEU A 101 -6.52 -0.27 7.61
C LEU A 101 -6.37 -0.26 9.13
N SER A 102 -5.87 0.83 9.68
CA SER A 102 -5.80 1.02 11.13
C SER A 102 -6.06 2.46 11.55
N ALA A 103 -6.54 2.62 12.78
CA ALA A 103 -6.78 3.91 13.41
C ALA A 103 -6.78 3.84 14.94
N LYS A 104 -6.89 4.99 15.60
CA LYS A 104 -6.96 5.08 17.07
C LYS A 104 -8.34 4.73 17.65
N SER A 105 -9.39 4.68 16.82
CA SER A 105 -10.76 4.37 17.24
C SER A 105 -11.55 3.78 16.06
N ASP A 106 -12.66 3.10 16.34
CA ASP A 106 -13.51 2.51 15.30
C ASP A 106 -14.11 3.58 14.38
N ALA A 107 -14.48 4.75 14.94
CA ALA A 107 -14.95 5.88 14.15
C ALA A 107 -13.86 6.41 13.20
N ALA A 108 -12.61 6.49 13.67
CA ALA A 108 -11.48 6.90 12.84
C ALA A 108 -11.11 5.84 11.80
N LEU A 109 -11.32 4.55 12.09
CA LEU A 109 -11.14 3.45 11.14
C LEU A 109 -12.16 3.55 9.99
N ARG A 110 -13.44 3.78 10.32
CA ARG A 110 -14.49 4.04 9.32
C ARG A 110 -14.20 5.29 8.51
N ALA A 111 -13.72 6.36 9.14
CA ALA A 111 -13.31 7.58 8.43
C ALA A 111 -12.11 7.32 7.50
N GLN A 112 -11.16 6.48 7.89
CA GLN A 112 -10.04 6.08 7.05
C GLN A 112 -10.50 5.29 5.81
N ALA A 113 -11.45 4.36 5.98
CA ALA A 113 -12.07 3.64 4.87
C ALA A 113 -12.77 4.60 3.90
N LYS A 114 -13.53 5.59 4.39
CA LYS A 114 -14.15 6.63 3.55
C LYS A 114 -13.14 7.44 2.75
N ARG A 115 -12.01 7.84 3.37
CA ARG A 115 -10.93 8.56 2.67
C ARG A 115 -10.30 7.71 1.57
N LEU A 116 -10.14 6.41 1.81
CA LEU A 116 -9.65 5.49 0.78
C LEU A 116 -10.63 5.43 -0.40
N LEU A 117 -11.92 5.30 -0.15
CA LEU A 117 -12.96 5.31 -1.21
C LEU A 117 -12.93 6.60 -2.03
N SER A 118 -12.90 7.77 -1.38
CA SER A 118 -12.80 9.04 -2.11
C SER A 118 -11.52 9.12 -2.95
N SER A 119 -10.40 8.60 -2.44
CA SER A 119 -9.17 8.52 -3.23
C SER A 119 -9.31 7.61 -4.45
N LEU A 120 -10.03 6.50 -4.33
CA LEU A 120 -10.32 5.56 -5.42
C LEU A 120 -11.18 6.22 -6.50
N GLU A 121 -12.22 6.95 -6.10
CA GLU A 121 -13.19 7.63 -6.98
C GLU A 121 -12.60 8.86 -7.70
N ASP A 122 -11.65 9.56 -7.08
CA ASP A 122 -11.08 10.81 -7.59
C ASP A 122 -10.35 10.70 -8.95
N GLY A 123 -10.15 9.50 -9.50
CA GLY A 123 -9.68 9.25 -10.88
C GLY A 123 -8.29 9.78 -11.27
N ARG A 124 -7.63 10.56 -10.40
CA ARG A 124 -6.33 11.21 -10.62
C ARG A 124 -5.12 10.27 -10.58
N SER A 125 -5.36 8.97 -10.56
CA SER A 125 -4.31 7.99 -10.76
C SER A 125 -4.90 6.92 -11.66
N GLY A 126 -4.30 6.77 -12.84
CA GLY A 126 -4.61 5.64 -13.73
C GLY A 126 -4.44 4.30 -13.01
N ASP A 127 -4.95 3.27 -13.66
CA ASP A 127 -4.95 1.84 -13.32
C ASP A 127 -4.19 1.49 -12.02
N ARG A 128 -4.81 1.76 -10.86
CA ARG A 128 -4.17 1.50 -9.57
C ARG A 128 -4.22 0.01 -9.30
N SER A 129 -3.07 -0.64 -9.35
CA SER A 129 -2.92 -2.04 -8.95
C SER A 129 -3.43 -2.24 -7.51
N PRO A 130 -4.35 -3.21 -7.28
CA PRO A 130 -4.74 -3.61 -5.93
C PRO A 130 -3.55 -3.93 -5.03
N THR A 131 -2.49 -4.50 -5.60
CA THR A 131 -1.24 -4.85 -4.93
C THR A 131 -0.49 -3.60 -4.44
N ASP A 132 -0.39 -2.55 -5.25
CA ASP A 132 0.31 -1.32 -4.87
C ASP A 132 -0.42 -0.57 -3.76
N ILE A 133 -1.76 -0.59 -3.79
CA ILE A 133 -2.59 -0.04 -2.72
C ILE A 133 -2.38 -0.84 -1.44
N GLY A 134 -2.47 -2.17 -1.51
CA GLY A 134 -2.23 -3.06 -0.36
C GLY A 134 -0.85 -2.87 0.24
N PHE A 135 0.18 -2.86 -0.59
CA PHE A 135 1.57 -2.61 -0.20
C PHE A 135 1.73 -1.25 0.48
N SER A 136 1.18 -0.19 -0.12
CA SER A 136 1.23 1.16 0.45
C SER A 136 0.52 1.24 1.80
N LEU A 137 -0.64 0.61 1.93
CA LEU A 137 -1.39 0.53 3.18
C LEU A 137 -0.60 -0.20 4.27
N ALA A 138 0.12 -1.27 3.92
CA ALA A 138 0.89 -2.07 4.86
C ALA A 138 2.22 -1.42 5.29
N THR A 139 2.91 -0.72 4.39
CA THR A 139 4.31 -0.30 4.61
C THR A 139 4.50 1.19 4.85
N THR A 140 3.56 2.04 4.40
CA THR A 140 3.70 3.50 4.45
C THR A 140 2.76 4.18 5.45
N ARG A 141 1.93 3.40 6.15
CA ARG A 141 0.96 3.90 7.13
C ARG A 141 1.34 3.43 8.52
N THR A 142 1.18 4.32 9.51
CA THR A 142 1.35 3.95 10.91
C THR A 142 0.31 2.91 11.31
N ALA A 143 0.76 1.81 11.93
CA ALA A 143 -0.12 0.79 12.47
C ALA A 143 -0.66 1.20 13.85
N TRP A 144 -1.98 1.18 14.01
CA TRP A 144 -2.69 1.47 15.28
C TRP A 144 -3.44 0.24 15.80
N ASP A 145 -3.93 0.27 17.04
CA ASP A 145 -4.58 -0.88 17.68
C ASP A 145 -5.94 -1.27 17.06
N ARG A 146 -6.74 -0.30 16.58
CA ARG A 146 -7.98 -0.61 15.86
C ARG A 146 -7.63 -0.89 14.42
N ARG A 147 -7.79 -2.14 14.00
CA ARG A 147 -7.42 -2.64 12.67
C ARG A 147 -8.58 -3.39 12.02
N ALA A 148 -8.60 -3.36 10.70
CA ALA A 148 -9.35 -4.29 9.88
C ALA A 148 -8.54 -4.60 8.62
N ALA A 149 -8.63 -5.82 8.12
CA ALA A 149 -8.15 -6.18 6.80
C ALA A 149 -9.35 -6.41 5.88
N VAL A 150 -9.26 -5.91 4.65
CA VAL A 150 -10.17 -6.27 3.57
C VAL A 150 -9.40 -7.17 2.61
N VAL A 151 -9.88 -8.37 2.35
CA VAL A 151 -9.18 -9.34 1.49
C VAL A 151 -10.02 -9.59 0.24
N GLY A 152 -9.38 -9.51 -0.93
CA GLY A 152 -10.03 -9.72 -2.22
C GLY A 152 -9.00 -9.85 -3.34
N ALA A 153 -9.40 -10.44 -4.46
CA ALA A 153 -8.54 -10.68 -5.62
C ALA A 153 -8.67 -9.60 -6.70
N SER A 154 -9.70 -8.74 -6.61
CA SER A 154 -9.94 -7.65 -7.56
C SER A 154 -10.13 -6.31 -6.87
N LEU A 155 -9.91 -5.23 -7.64
CA LEU A 155 -10.16 -3.87 -7.16
C LEU A 155 -11.63 -3.67 -6.75
N GLU A 156 -12.56 -4.30 -7.47
CA GLU A 156 -14.00 -4.23 -7.19
C GLU A 156 -14.35 -4.88 -5.85
N GLU A 157 -13.90 -6.12 -5.62
CA GLU A 157 -14.10 -6.84 -4.36
C GLU A 157 -13.55 -6.06 -3.16
N LEU A 158 -12.33 -5.53 -3.31
CA LEU A 158 -11.67 -4.76 -2.27
C LEU A 158 -12.39 -3.44 -2.01
N THR A 159 -12.86 -2.76 -3.06
CA THR A 159 -13.63 -1.52 -2.93
C THR A 159 -14.96 -1.76 -2.21
N GLU A 160 -15.66 -2.85 -2.52
CA GLU A 160 -16.90 -3.23 -1.83
C GLU A 160 -16.63 -3.57 -0.35
N GLY A 161 -15.56 -4.33 -0.06
CA GLY A 161 -15.19 -4.62 1.32
C GLY A 161 -14.81 -3.36 2.11
N VAL A 162 -14.13 -2.39 1.50
CA VAL A 162 -13.86 -1.07 2.11
C VAL A 162 -15.15 -0.28 2.33
N ARG A 163 -16.13 -0.38 1.41
CA ARG A 163 -17.45 0.23 1.56
C ARG A 163 -18.21 -0.35 2.75
N ALA A 164 -18.21 -1.68 2.89
CA ALA A 164 -18.78 -2.36 4.05
C ALA A 164 -18.09 -1.94 5.36
N LEU A 165 -16.75 -1.86 5.37
CA LEU A 165 -16.01 -1.36 6.52
C LEU A 165 -16.36 0.11 6.85
N ALA A 166 -16.50 0.96 5.84
CA ALA A 166 -16.85 2.37 6.00
C ALA A 166 -18.26 2.59 6.58
N SER A 167 -19.23 1.74 6.20
CA SER A 167 -20.60 1.75 6.72
C SER A 167 -20.75 1.02 8.06
N GLY A 168 -19.78 0.17 8.43
CA GLY A 168 -19.90 -0.73 9.58
C GLY A 168 -20.83 -1.92 9.32
N THR A 169 -21.06 -2.26 8.06
CA THR A 169 -21.85 -3.42 7.66
C THR A 169 -20.99 -4.68 7.74
N PRO A 170 -21.47 -5.78 8.35
CA PRO A 170 -20.76 -7.05 8.31
C PRO A 170 -20.52 -7.54 6.88
N SER A 171 -19.33 -8.03 6.59
CA SER A 171 -18.96 -8.59 5.28
C SER A 171 -17.93 -9.70 5.47
N ALA A 172 -18.05 -10.77 4.69
CA ALA A 172 -17.10 -11.89 4.71
C ALA A 172 -15.70 -11.48 4.24
N ALA A 173 -15.59 -10.41 3.43
CA ALA A 173 -14.33 -9.87 2.97
C ALA A 173 -13.60 -9.03 4.03
N VAL A 174 -14.29 -8.65 5.11
CA VAL A 174 -13.74 -7.79 6.16
C VAL A 174 -13.38 -8.65 7.37
N VAL A 175 -12.09 -8.68 7.69
CA VAL A 175 -11.55 -9.32 8.89
C VAL A 175 -11.30 -8.23 9.94
N PRO A 176 -12.21 -8.06 10.93
CA PRO A 176 -12.01 -7.09 12.00
C PRO A 176 -10.95 -7.59 12.99
N ASN A 177 -10.26 -6.65 13.64
CA ASN A 177 -9.48 -7.01 14.82
C ASN A 177 -10.41 -7.30 16.00
N ALA A 178 -10.68 -8.57 16.28
CA ALA A 178 -11.63 -8.99 17.30
C ALA A 178 -11.13 -8.78 18.75
N ALA A 179 -9.82 -8.67 18.98
CA ALA A 179 -9.24 -8.43 20.31
C ALA A 179 -7.77 -8.01 20.23
N ARG A 180 -7.21 -7.50 21.33
CA ARG A 180 -5.75 -7.52 21.48
C ARG A 180 -5.31 -8.99 21.54
N LEU A 181 -4.74 -9.48 20.44
CA LEU A 181 -3.98 -10.72 20.46
C LEU A 181 -2.90 -10.58 21.53
N GLY A 182 -2.70 -11.63 22.34
CA GLY A 182 -1.57 -11.67 23.25
C GLY A 182 -0.26 -11.69 22.46
N ASP A 183 0.85 -11.41 23.15
CA ASP A 183 2.17 -11.35 22.51
C ASP A 183 2.71 -12.71 22.07
N LYS A 184 1.97 -13.80 22.34
CA LYS A 184 2.39 -15.17 22.04
C LYS A 184 1.51 -15.82 20.98
N VAL A 185 2.14 -16.56 20.08
CA VAL A 185 1.50 -17.27 18.97
C VAL A 185 1.63 -18.78 19.19
N GLY A 186 0.51 -19.51 19.09
CA GLY A 186 0.49 -20.96 19.11
C GLY A 186 0.07 -21.50 17.75
N PHE A 187 0.79 -22.48 17.22
CA PHE A 187 0.37 -23.24 16.04
C PHE A 187 -0.24 -24.58 16.47
N LEU A 188 -1.47 -24.82 16.03
CA LEU A 188 -2.21 -26.05 16.30
C LEU A 188 -2.31 -26.87 15.02
N PHE A 189 -1.70 -28.05 15.06
CA PHE A 189 -1.70 -29.05 14.02
C PHE A 189 -2.93 -29.95 14.20
N SER A 190 -3.61 -30.27 13.11
CA SER A 190 -4.87 -31.01 13.16
C SER A 190 -4.64 -32.51 12.99
N GLY A 191 -5.42 -33.31 13.72
CA GLY A 191 -5.44 -34.75 13.50
C GLY A 191 -6.24 -35.14 12.25
N GLN A 192 -6.27 -36.44 11.99
CA GLN A 192 -7.12 -37.04 10.97
C GLN A 192 -8.60 -36.65 11.16
N GLY A 193 -9.27 -36.33 10.06
CA GLY A 193 -10.65 -35.81 10.00
C GLY A 193 -10.75 -34.42 9.38
N SER A 194 -9.63 -33.70 9.25
CA SER A 194 -9.56 -32.37 8.61
C SER A 194 -9.31 -32.43 7.10
N GLN A 195 -8.88 -33.58 6.57
CA GLN A 195 -8.50 -33.74 5.17
C GLN A 195 -9.67 -33.49 4.22
N ARG A 196 -9.36 -32.86 3.08
CA ARG A 196 -10.27 -32.72 1.94
C ARG A 196 -9.51 -32.97 0.66
N LEU A 197 -10.18 -33.52 -0.35
CA LEU A 197 -9.59 -33.67 -1.67
C LEU A 197 -9.20 -32.30 -2.22
N GLY A 198 -7.98 -32.19 -2.76
CA GLY A 198 -7.44 -30.94 -3.31
C GLY A 198 -6.95 -29.92 -2.27
N MET A 199 -6.90 -30.27 -0.98
CA MET A 199 -6.35 -29.41 0.07
C MET A 199 -4.92 -28.97 -0.27
N GLY A 200 -4.66 -27.66 -0.21
CA GLY A 200 -3.33 -27.09 -0.45
C GLY A 200 -2.95 -26.89 -1.92
N ARG A 201 -3.76 -27.34 -2.89
CA ARG A 201 -3.43 -27.23 -4.32
C ARG A 201 -3.20 -25.80 -4.79
N GLU A 202 -4.11 -24.88 -4.47
CA GLU A 202 -3.95 -23.46 -4.84
C GLU A 202 -2.72 -22.82 -4.16
N LEU A 203 -2.38 -23.26 -2.95
CA LEU A 203 -1.19 -22.79 -2.24
C LEU A 203 0.10 -23.33 -2.89
N TYR A 204 0.07 -24.58 -3.35
CA TYR A 204 1.17 -25.19 -4.10
C TYR A 204 1.45 -24.42 -5.39
N ASP A 205 0.40 -24.10 -6.14
CA ASP A 205 0.52 -23.37 -7.40
C ASP A 205 0.99 -21.91 -7.19
N MET A 206 0.59 -21.27 -6.08
CA MET A 206 0.86 -19.85 -5.82
C MET A 206 2.15 -19.58 -5.05
N PHE A 207 2.58 -20.48 -4.16
CA PHE A 207 3.68 -20.23 -3.24
C PHE A 207 4.81 -21.26 -3.37
N PRO A 208 5.95 -20.89 -3.99
CA PRO A 208 7.10 -21.78 -4.13
C PRO A 208 7.63 -22.35 -2.82
N VAL A 209 7.52 -21.59 -1.70
CA VAL A 209 7.91 -22.06 -0.37
C VAL A 209 7.00 -23.20 0.11
N PHE A 210 5.70 -23.11 -0.16
CA PHE A 210 4.75 -24.17 0.17
C PHE A 210 5.05 -25.41 -0.68
N ALA A 211 5.18 -25.24 -1.99
CA ALA A 211 5.44 -26.33 -2.92
C ALA A 211 6.72 -27.10 -2.57
N ALA A 212 7.83 -26.39 -2.33
CA ALA A 212 9.09 -27.01 -1.97
C ALA A 212 9.01 -27.82 -0.66
N ALA A 213 8.34 -27.28 0.36
CA ALA A 213 8.16 -27.96 1.64
C ALA A 213 7.22 -29.18 1.51
N TYR A 214 6.18 -29.08 0.69
CA TYR A 214 5.27 -30.18 0.43
C TYR A 214 5.99 -31.32 -0.30
N ASP A 215 6.71 -31.01 -1.39
CA ASP A 215 7.46 -31.99 -2.18
C ASP A 215 8.53 -32.72 -1.36
N GLU A 216 9.25 -32.00 -0.49
CA GLU A 216 10.24 -32.56 0.42
C GLU A 216 9.61 -33.62 1.33
N VAL A 217 8.47 -33.30 1.96
CA VAL A 217 7.80 -34.23 2.87
C VAL A 217 7.19 -35.41 2.11
N CYS A 218 6.58 -35.17 0.95
CA CYS A 218 6.04 -36.22 0.10
C CYS A 218 7.12 -37.23 -0.32
N ALA A 219 8.31 -36.76 -0.66
CA ALA A 219 9.44 -37.62 -1.02
C ALA A 219 10.00 -38.41 0.18
N LEU A 220 9.97 -37.84 1.40
CA LEU A 220 10.48 -38.51 2.61
C LEU A 220 9.52 -39.57 3.16
N LEU A 221 8.21 -39.40 2.94
CA LEU A 221 7.17 -40.27 3.50
C LEU A 221 6.50 -41.16 2.45
N ASP A 222 6.99 -41.17 1.21
CA ASP A 222 6.40 -41.90 0.07
C ASP A 222 4.90 -41.63 -0.07
N VAL A 223 4.50 -40.36 0.03
CA VAL A 223 3.08 -39.96 -0.02
C VAL A 223 2.56 -40.14 -1.44
N GLU A 224 1.51 -40.94 -1.60
CA GLU A 224 0.78 -41.02 -2.87
C GLU A 224 0.06 -39.70 -3.15
N VAL A 225 0.43 -39.06 -4.26
CA VAL A 225 -0.19 -37.83 -4.76
C VAL A 225 -1.33 -38.15 -5.74
N ASP A 226 -2.28 -37.23 -5.89
CA ASP A 226 -3.43 -37.36 -6.81
C ASP A 226 -4.30 -38.62 -6.62
N VAL A 227 -4.39 -39.10 -5.38
CA VAL A 227 -5.29 -40.19 -5.01
C VAL A 227 -6.76 -39.78 -5.05
N ASP A 228 -7.66 -40.74 -5.24
CA ASP A 228 -9.09 -40.49 -5.14
C ASP A 228 -9.55 -40.25 -3.69
N ALA A 229 -10.80 -39.80 -3.54
CA ALA A 229 -11.35 -39.50 -2.22
C ALA A 229 -11.39 -40.74 -1.31
N GLU A 230 -11.66 -41.93 -1.83
CA GLU A 230 -11.75 -43.15 -1.03
C GLU A 230 -10.40 -43.54 -0.46
N THR A 231 -9.35 -43.49 -1.28
CA THR A 231 -7.97 -43.74 -0.90
C THR A 231 -7.48 -42.69 0.10
N LEU A 232 -7.79 -41.41 -0.13
CA LEU A 232 -7.44 -40.33 0.81
C LEU A 232 -8.03 -40.54 2.21
N HIS A 233 -9.17 -41.24 2.35
CA HIS A 233 -9.78 -41.52 3.65
C HIS A 233 -9.19 -42.74 4.37
N GLN A 234 -8.31 -43.50 3.72
CA GLN A 234 -7.57 -44.58 4.36
C GLN A 234 -6.46 -43.98 5.21
N THR A 235 -6.39 -44.35 6.49
CA THR A 235 -5.42 -43.81 7.46
C THR A 235 -3.97 -43.81 6.96
N GLY A 236 -3.57 -44.85 6.21
CA GLY A 236 -2.23 -44.97 5.62
C GLY A 236 -1.90 -43.87 4.61
N SER A 237 -2.90 -43.36 3.89
CA SER A 237 -2.75 -42.24 2.96
C SER A 237 -3.08 -40.90 3.62
N THR A 238 -4.06 -40.86 4.54
CA THR A 238 -4.50 -39.62 5.18
C THR A 238 -3.42 -38.98 6.04
N GLN A 239 -2.77 -39.76 6.92
CA GLN A 239 -1.84 -39.19 7.90
C GLN A 239 -0.59 -38.58 7.25
N PRO A 240 0.09 -39.26 6.30
CA PRO A 240 1.23 -38.67 5.60
C PRO A 240 0.83 -37.44 4.76
N ALA A 241 -0.33 -37.48 4.10
CA ALA A 241 -0.82 -36.35 3.31
C ALA A 241 -1.14 -35.13 4.18
N LEU A 242 -1.81 -35.30 5.32
CA LEU A 242 -2.07 -34.22 6.27
C LEU A 242 -0.78 -33.64 6.84
N PHE A 243 0.17 -34.50 7.22
CA PHE A 243 1.47 -34.05 7.72
C PHE A 243 2.23 -33.21 6.67
N ALA A 244 2.24 -33.63 5.40
CA ALA A 244 2.84 -32.87 4.31
C ALA A 244 2.21 -31.48 4.15
N VAL A 245 0.88 -31.39 4.13
CA VAL A 245 0.18 -30.11 4.02
C VAL A 245 0.46 -29.21 5.22
N GLU A 246 0.44 -29.75 6.43
CA GLU A 246 0.62 -28.97 7.64
C GLU A 246 2.05 -28.44 7.81
N VAL A 247 3.07 -29.23 7.44
CA VAL A 247 4.46 -28.76 7.38
C VAL A 247 4.61 -27.67 6.32
N ALA A 248 3.99 -27.82 5.14
CA ALA A 248 4.02 -26.80 4.11
C ALA A 248 3.34 -25.49 4.54
N LEU A 249 2.20 -25.56 5.25
CA LEU A 249 1.54 -24.41 5.87
C LEU A 249 2.43 -23.73 6.91
N PHE A 250 3.09 -24.52 7.77
CA PHE A 250 4.05 -24.02 8.75
C PHE A 250 5.17 -23.22 8.06
N ARG A 251 5.80 -23.78 7.03
CA ARG A 251 6.88 -23.12 6.29
C ARG A 251 6.42 -21.85 5.57
N LEU A 252 5.20 -21.86 5.03
CA LEU A 252 4.62 -20.68 4.40
C LEU A 252 4.46 -19.53 5.40
N LEU A 253 3.88 -19.78 6.58
CA LEU A 253 3.72 -18.78 7.63
C LEU A 253 5.08 -18.26 8.15
N GLU A 254 6.05 -19.17 8.33
CA GLU A 254 7.41 -18.83 8.74
C GLU A 254 8.08 -17.89 7.72
N SER A 255 7.85 -18.10 6.42
CA SER A 255 8.39 -17.24 5.34
C SER A 255 7.87 -15.80 5.38
N TRP A 256 6.67 -15.59 5.94
CA TRP A 256 6.11 -14.25 6.19
C TRP A 256 6.57 -13.65 7.52
N GLY A 257 7.43 -14.34 8.26
CA GLY A 257 7.96 -13.91 9.54
C GLY A 257 7.08 -14.25 10.74
N VAL A 258 6.01 -15.04 10.56
CA VAL A 258 5.16 -15.51 11.67
C VAL A 258 5.87 -16.69 12.34
N ARG A 259 6.22 -16.52 13.62
CA ARG A 259 6.92 -17.55 14.41
C ARG A 259 6.07 -17.97 15.61
N PRO A 260 5.83 -19.27 15.81
CA PRO A 260 5.13 -19.75 16.99
C PRO A 260 6.04 -19.73 18.22
N ASP A 261 5.49 -19.36 19.36
CA ASP A 261 6.06 -19.61 20.69
C ASP A 261 5.75 -21.04 21.17
N TYR A 262 4.65 -21.61 20.68
CA TYR A 262 4.18 -22.94 21.05
C TYR A 262 3.64 -23.70 19.84
N VAL A 263 3.81 -25.02 19.87
CA VAL A 263 3.17 -25.94 18.93
C VAL A 263 2.37 -26.99 19.70
N ALA A 264 1.24 -27.41 19.16
CA ALA A 264 0.39 -28.47 19.70
C ALA A 264 -0.28 -29.25 18.57
N GLY A 265 -0.68 -30.50 18.79
CA GLY A 265 -1.38 -31.36 17.83
C GLY A 265 -2.04 -32.54 18.52
#